data_AF-A0A9D9IKA6-F1
#
_entry.id   AF-A0A9D9IKA6-F1
#
_cell.length_a   1.000
_cell.length_b   1.000
_cell.length_c   1.000
_cell.angle_alpha   90.00
_cell.angle_beta   90.00
_cell.angle_gamma   90.00
#
_symmetry.space_group_name_H-M   'P 1'
#
loop_
_entity.id
_entity.type
_entity.pdbx_description
1 polymer ?
#
loop_
_entity_poly.entity_id
_entity_poly.type
_entity_poly.pdbx_seq_one_letter_code
_entity_poly.pdbx_strand_id
1 'polypeptide(L)'
;MKRILFFILSVLAVSSCSFLENKDFIHAEVTFEDINLDESGYIASVPYSYGGGIVTFANNYQAEFGSYEGFAFSCLNDTATPGYDNQYSVFAGGGAGGSSNFAVYYYNTFASQLEGKKIIFSDDIRVNLESVCVTNSTYAAIAIKEGSSFSKKFGAGDWFLLTIQATCADGSVKTQEYYLADFRDGKTYICDKWVEVDLSSMTDVLYLDFILTSSDTGEYGMNTPAYFCLDNLKFRYREY
;
A
#
# COMPACT_ATOMS: atom_id res chain seq x y z
N MET A 1 -6.91 -69.71 -49.34
CA MET A 1 -6.03 -68.58 -49.71
C MET A 1 -6.55 -67.31 -49.05
N LYS A 2 -5.62 -66.52 -48.51
CA LYS A 2 -5.78 -65.54 -47.43
C LYS A 2 -6.76 -64.40 -47.76
N ARG A 3 -7.70 -64.14 -46.83
CA ARG A 3 -8.45 -62.88 -46.75
C ARG A 3 -7.52 -61.83 -46.15
N ILE A 4 -7.23 -60.76 -46.89
CA ILE A 4 -6.48 -59.61 -46.39
C ILE A 4 -7.51 -58.59 -45.91
N LEU A 5 -7.56 -58.40 -44.60
CA LEU A 5 -8.36 -57.40 -43.91
C LEU A 5 -7.53 -56.11 -43.85
N PHE A 6 -7.94 -55.05 -44.56
CA PHE A 6 -7.33 -53.73 -44.41
C PHE A 6 -7.94 -53.03 -43.19
N PHE A 7 -7.21 -53.03 -42.07
CA PHE A 7 -7.45 -52.11 -40.97
C PHE A 7 -6.83 -50.75 -41.37
N ILE A 8 -7.66 -49.80 -41.78
CA ILE A 8 -7.23 -48.40 -41.86
C ILE A 8 -7.31 -47.85 -40.45
N LEU A 9 -6.13 -47.67 -39.84
CA LEU A 9 -5.94 -46.98 -38.58
C LEU A 9 -6.24 -45.50 -38.82
N SER A 10 -7.46 -45.06 -38.48
CA SER A 10 -7.78 -43.63 -38.45
C SER A 10 -6.99 -43.01 -37.29
N VAL A 11 -5.89 -42.33 -37.61
CA VAL A 11 -5.24 -41.42 -36.66
C VAL A 11 -6.21 -40.26 -36.46
N LEU A 12 -6.99 -40.29 -35.37
CA LEU A 12 -7.58 -39.07 -34.85
C LEU A 12 -6.42 -38.18 -34.41
N ALA A 13 -6.11 -37.17 -35.23
CA ALA A 13 -5.41 -36.00 -34.74
C ALA A 13 -6.34 -35.36 -33.71
N VAL A 14 -6.12 -35.69 -32.44
CA VAL A 14 -6.64 -34.86 -31.35
C VAL A 14 -5.89 -33.55 -31.50
N SER A 15 -6.52 -32.57 -32.15
CA SER A 15 -6.09 -31.18 -32.06
C SER A 15 -6.01 -30.90 -30.57
N SER A 16 -4.79 -30.73 -30.05
CA SER A 16 -4.54 -30.20 -28.73
C SER A 16 -4.95 -28.72 -28.74
N CYS A 17 -6.26 -28.49 -28.82
CA CYS A 17 -6.92 -27.25 -28.49
C CYS A 17 -7.50 -27.43 -27.09
N SER A 18 -6.61 -27.57 -26.12
CA SER A 18 -6.93 -27.48 -24.71
C SER A 18 -5.73 -26.81 -24.05
N PHE A 19 -5.99 -25.75 -23.29
CA PHE A 19 -5.05 -24.76 -22.74
C PHE A 19 -4.75 -23.56 -23.64
N LEU A 20 -5.80 -22.89 -24.12
CA LEU A 20 -5.88 -21.47 -23.78
C LEU A 20 -6.69 -21.44 -22.48
N GLU A 21 -6.02 -21.58 -21.34
CA GLU A 21 -6.62 -21.16 -20.08
C GLU A 21 -7.03 -19.70 -20.29
N ASN A 22 -8.32 -19.45 -20.17
CA ASN A 22 -8.82 -18.09 -20.14
C ASN A 22 -8.26 -17.50 -18.83
N LYS A 23 -7.10 -16.86 -18.89
CA LYS A 23 -6.47 -16.20 -17.76
C LYS A 23 -7.16 -14.86 -17.53
N ASP A 24 -8.45 -14.97 -17.24
CA ASP A 24 -9.27 -13.87 -16.78
C ASP A 24 -8.63 -13.35 -15.50
N PHE A 25 -8.55 -12.04 -15.40
CA PHE A 25 -8.04 -11.40 -14.20
C PHE A 25 -8.97 -11.71 -13.02
N ILE A 26 -8.39 -12.17 -11.92
CA ILE A 26 -9.05 -12.36 -10.63
C ILE A 26 -8.95 -11.05 -9.86
N HIS A 27 -10.08 -10.57 -9.34
CA HIS A 27 -10.11 -9.39 -8.47
C HIS A 27 -9.70 -9.78 -7.04
N ALA A 28 -8.88 -8.96 -6.42
CA ALA A 28 -8.45 -9.07 -5.04
C ALA A 28 -8.56 -7.72 -4.33
N GLU A 29 -8.93 -7.78 -3.07
CA GLU A 29 -8.99 -6.64 -2.16
C GLU A 29 -8.31 -7.03 -0.85
N VAL A 30 -7.35 -6.21 -0.40
CA VAL A 30 -6.65 -6.40 0.87
C VAL A 30 -7.21 -5.43 1.90
N THR A 31 -7.87 -5.99 2.91
CA THR A 31 -8.50 -5.23 4.02
C THR A 31 -7.86 -5.51 5.38
N PHE A 32 -6.87 -6.40 5.45
CA PHE A 32 -6.15 -6.80 6.68
C PHE A 32 -7.00 -7.43 7.81
N GLU A 33 -8.27 -7.77 7.54
CA GLU A 33 -9.20 -8.32 8.54
C GLU A 33 -8.82 -9.73 9.01
N ASP A 34 -7.94 -10.42 8.29
CA ASP A 34 -7.40 -11.73 8.66
C ASP A 34 -6.23 -11.64 9.66
N ILE A 35 -5.76 -10.43 9.97
CA ILE A 35 -4.74 -10.19 11.01
C ILE A 35 -5.38 -10.29 12.39
N ASN A 36 -4.81 -11.15 13.25
CA ASN A 36 -5.13 -11.19 14.67
C ASN A 36 -4.19 -10.26 15.43
N LEU A 37 -4.72 -9.14 15.92
CA LEU A 37 -3.99 -8.19 16.76
C LEU A 37 -4.15 -8.60 18.24
N ASP A 38 -3.08 -8.42 19.02
CA ASP A 38 -3.12 -8.65 20.46
C ASP A 38 -3.72 -7.45 21.21
N GLU A 39 -3.62 -7.44 22.54
CA GLU A 39 -4.16 -6.36 23.38
C GLU A 39 -3.57 -4.97 23.09
N SER A 40 -2.41 -4.90 22.43
CA SER A 40 -1.82 -3.62 22.01
C SER A 40 -2.59 -2.97 20.85
N GLY A 41 -3.34 -3.77 20.06
CA GLY A 41 -4.10 -3.31 18.92
C GLY A 41 -3.25 -2.95 17.69
N TYR A 42 -1.98 -3.35 17.64
CA TYR A 42 -1.14 -3.20 16.45
C TYR A 42 -0.01 -4.24 16.36
N ILE A 43 0.54 -4.42 15.17
CA ILE A 43 1.76 -5.21 14.90
C ILE A 43 2.67 -4.39 13.99
N ALA A 44 3.91 -4.15 14.43
CA ALA A 44 4.87 -3.30 13.70
C ALA A 44 6.23 -4.00 13.45
N SER A 45 6.31 -5.31 13.68
CA SER A 45 7.57 -6.06 13.69
C SER A 45 7.70 -7.16 12.64
N VAL A 46 6.66 -7.38 11.84
CA VAL A 46 6.60 -8.45 10.84
C VAL A 46 5.89 -7.98 9.56
N PRO A 47 6.26 -8.50 8.38
CA PRO A 47 5.53 -8.25 7.15
C PRO A 47 4.17 -8.96 7.17
N TYR A 48 3.25 -8.49 6.34
CA TYR A 48 1.97 -9.15 6.09
C TYR A 48 1.93 -9.72 4.68
N SER A 49 1.35 -10.91 4.52
CA SER A 49 1.20 -11.57 3.23
C SER A 49 -0.25 -11.98 3.02
N TYR A 50 -0.82 -11.58 1.88
CA TYR A 50 -2.20 -11.87 1.50
C TYR A 50 -2.24 -12.93 0.41
N GLY A 51 -3.30 -13.74 0.43
CA GLY A 51 -3.63 -14.66 -0.67
C GLY A 51 -2.56 -15.73 -0.90
N GLY A 52 -1.85 -16.17 0.15
CA GLY A 52 -0.80 -17.17 0.04
C GLY A 52 0.48 -16.67 -0.64
N GLY A 53 0.78 -15.37 -0.57
CA GLY A 53 1.98 -14.79 -1.18
C GLY A 53 1.73 -13.99 -2.46
N ILE A 54 0.47 -13.80 -2.85
CA ILE A 54 0.10 -12.96 -4.01
C ILE A 54 0.63 -11.54 -3.85
N VAL A 55 0.51 -10.99 -2.64
CA VAL A 55 1.02 -9.67 -2.29
C VAL A 55 1.59 -9.67 -0.87
N THR A 56 2.71 -8.97 -0.69
CA THR A 56 3.40 -8.82 0.58
C THR A 56 3.62 -7.35 0.90
N PHE A 57 3.20 -6.94 2.10
CA PHE A 57 3.44 -5.62 2.66
C PHE A 57 4.67 -5.72 3.55
N ALA A 58 5.79 -5.17 3.09
CA ALA A 58 7.07 -5.31 3.76
C ALA A 58 7.15 -4.50 5.06
N ASN A 59 7.84 -5.06 6.04
CA ASN A 59 8.15 -4.39 7.29
C ASN A 59 9.64 -4.52 7.55
N ASN A 60 10.29 -3.40 7.87
CA ASN A 60 11.69 -3.34 8.26
C ASN A 60 11.83 -2.94 9.72
N TYR A 61 11.57 -3.89 10.63
CA TYR A 61 11.71 -3.65 12.06
C TYR A 61 13.17 -3.57 12.50
N GLN A 62 13.50 -2.48 13.18
CA GLN A 62 14.83 -2.19 13.70
C GLN A 62 14.80 -2.31 15.23
N ALA A 63 15.06 -3.51 15.72
CA ALA A 63 14.97 -3.84 17.15
C ALA A 63 15.84 -2.96 18.05
N GLU A 64 16.99 -2.49 17.56
CA GLU A 64 17.88 -1.58 18.30
C GLU A 64 17.21 -0.24 18.62
N PHE A 65 16.34 0.24 17.73
CA PHE A 65 15.64 1.52 17.88
C PHE A 65 14.20 1.36 18.36
N GLY A 66 13.69 0.13 18.48
CA GLY A 66 12.27 -0.11 18.75
C GLY A 66 11.35 0.55 17.72
N SER A 67 11.81 0.64 16.47
CA SER A 67 11.15 1.37 15.38
C SER A 67 11.11 0.50 14.13
N TYR A 68 10.32 0.89 13.13
CA TYR A 68 10.21 0.18 11.86
C TYR A 68 10.44 1.13 10.69
N GLU A 69 10.37 0.63 9.48
CA GLU A 69 10.13 1.38 8.24
C GLU A 69 9.24 0.50 7.37
N GLY A 70 8.39 1.11 6.54
CA GLY A 70 7.39 0.36 5.78
C GLY A 70 6.09 0.21 6.57
N PHE A 71 5.52 -0.99 6.60
CA PHE A 71 4.15 -1.21 7.07
C PHE A 71 4.08 -1.76 8.50
N ALA A 72 3.25 -1.14 9.33
CA ALA A 72 2.64 -1.73 10.51
C ALA A 72 1.13 -1.94 10.26
N PHE A 73 0.47 -2.75 11.06
CA PHE A 73 -0.96 -3.03 10.96
C PHE A 73 -1.62 -2.71 12.29
N SER A 74 -2.75 -2.03 12.27
CA SER A 74 -3.33 -1.43 13.48
C SER A 74 -4.86 -1.40 13.40
N CYS A 75 -5.51 -1.43 14.56
CA CYS A 75 -6.92 -1.12 14.73
C CYS A 75 -7.14 0.14 15.60
N LEU A 76 -6.07 0.88 15.91
CA LEU A 76 -6.13 2.03 16.81
C LEU A 76 -6.70 3.27 16.12
N ASN A 77 -7.50 4.06 16.84
CA ASN A 77 -8.19 5.23 16.29
C ASN A 77 -8.26 6.40 17.28
N ASP A 78 -7.27 6.53 18.16
CA ASP A 78 -7.13 7.73 18.98
C ASP A 78 -6.82 8.91 18.06
N THR A 79 -7.80 9.81 17.90
CA THR A 79 -7.72 11.00 17.03
C THR A 79 -7.40 12.29 17.80
N ALA A 80 -7.05 12.19 19.08
CA ALA A 80 -6.93 13.34 19.99
C ALA A 80 -5.53 13.49 20.59
N THR A 81 -4.80 12.39 20.81
CA THR A 81 -3.49 12.44 21.48
C THR A 81 -2.38 12.86 20.50
N PRO A 82 -1.67 13.99 20.73
CA PRO A 82 -0.53 14.41 19.92
C PRO A 82 0.71 13.54 20.20
N GLY A 83 1.61 13.49 19.22
CA GLY A 83 2.97 12.98 19.40
C GLY A 83 3.21 11.56 18.89
N TYR A 84 4.49 11.18 18.92
CA TYR A 84 5.00 9.93 18.36
C TYR A 84 4.39 8.67 18.97
N ASP A 85 4.00 8.71 20.24
CA ASP A 85 3.38 7.55 20.91
C ASP A 85 2.03 7.17 20.27
N ASN A 86 1.40 8.09 19.51
CA ASN A 86 0.17 7.85 18.77
C ASN A 86 0.41 7.53 17.27
N GLN A 87 1.60 7.05 16.90
CA GLN A 87 1.98 6.75 15.50
C GLN A 87 1.10 5.70 14.82
N TYR A 88 0.46 4.81 15.58
CA TYR A 88 -0.32 3.68 15.06
C TYR A 88 -1.81 3.99 14.85
N SER A 89 -2.29 5.16 15.26
CA SER A 89 -3.71 5.51 15.10
C SER A 89 -4.01 6.16 13.77
N VAL A 90 -5.20 5.85 13.23
CA VAL A 90 -5.75 6.52 12.05
C VAL A 90 -6.56 7.75 12.43
N PHE A 91 -6.40 8.86 11.71
CA PHE A 91 -7.13 10.09 11.99
C PHE A 91 -8.59 10.08 11.52
N ALA A 92 -8.94 9.12 10.65
CA ALA A 92 -10.31 8.93 10.13
C ALA A 92 -11.28 8.28 11.14
N GLY A 93 -10.81 7.89 12.33
CA GLY A 93 -11.65 7.34 13.41
C GLY A 93 -11.94 5.83 13.31
N GLY A 94 -11.37 5.14 12.33
CA GLY A 94 -11.49 3.69 12.11
C GLY A 94 -10.98 3.28 10.72
N GLY A 95 -11.02 1.99 10.40
CA GLY A 95 -10.62 1.46 9.09
C GLY A 95 -11.57 1.85 7.95
N ALA A 96 -11.11 1.70 6.70
CA ALA A 96 -11.86 2.12 5.52
C ALA A 96 -13.07 1.22 5.26
N GLY A 97 -14.23 1.84 4.98
CA GLY A 97 -15.46 1.06 4.72
C GLY A 97 -15.99 0.30 5.95
N GLY A 98 -15.46 0.60 7.15
CA GLY A 98 -15.83 -0.08 8.39
C GLY A 98 -14.99 -1.32 8.72
N SER A 99 -13.84 -1.51 8.06
CA SER A 99 -12.82 -2.47 8.49
C SER A 99 -12.34 -2.17 9.91
N SER A 100 -11.93 -3.23 10.59
CA SER A 100 -11.35 -3.16 11.94
C SER A 100 -9.88 -2.77 11.86
N ASN A 101 -9.18 -3.30 10.87
CA ASN A 101 -7.75 -3.20 10.71
C ASN A 101 -7.40 -2.35 9.48
N PHE A 102 -6.23 -1.72 9.51
CA PHE A 102 -5.65 -0.98 8.40
C PHE A 102 -4.12 -1.02 8.51
N ALA A 103 -3.43 -0.59 7.46
CA ALA A 103 -1.99 -0.45 7.46
C ALA A 103 -1.57 0.99 7.83
N VAL A 104 -0.52 1.12 8.62
CA VAL A 104 0.20 2.37 8.91
C VAL A 104 1.55 2.30 8.23
N TYR A 105 1.81 3.22 7.32
CA TYR A 105 3.10 3.31 6.66
C TYR A 105 3.97 4.39 7.29
N TYR A 106 5.22 4.04 7.60
CA TYR A 106 6.25 4.98 8.01
C TYR A 106 7.34 5.10 6.93
N TYR A 107 7.52 6.33 6.45
CA TYR A 107 8.59 6.70 5.53
C TYR A 107 9.80 7.24 6.30
N ASN A 108 10.89 6.46 6.36
CA ASN A 108 12.12 6.95 6.98
C ASN A 108 12.81 7.96 6.05
N THR A 109 12.89 9.21 6.48
CA THR A 109 13.49 10.31 5.71
C THR A 109 15.02 10.29 5.72
N PHE A 110 15.64 9.45 6.54
CA PHE A 110 17.09 9.40 6.80
C PHE A 110 17.81 8.18 6.21
N ALA A 111 17.09 7.14 5.76
CA ALA A 111 17.69 5.87 5.36
C ALA A 111 17.41 5.48 3.89
N SER A 112 18.48 5.10 3.18
CA SER A 112 18.45 4.61 1.80
C SER A 112 18.33 3.08 1.70
N GLN A 113 17.69 2.40 2.64
CA GLN A 113 17.43 0.96 2.55
C GLN A 113 16.06 0.77 1.88
N LEU A 114 16.06 0.25 0.64
CA LEU A 114 14.94 0.36 -0.30
C LEU A 114 14.05 -0.90 -0.38
N GLU A 115 14.41 -2.02 0.26
CA GLU A 115 13.67 -3.28 0.04
C GLU A 115 12.57 -3.56 1.08
N GLY A 116 12.75 -3.15 2.33
CA GLY A 116 11.83 -3.51 3.43
C GLY A 116 10.57 -2.63 3.59
N LYS A 117 10.23 -1.82 2.59
CA LYS A 117 9.14 -0.82 2.67
C LYS A 117 8.17 -0.82 1.49
N LYS A 118 8.15 -1.89 0.73
CA LYS A 118 7.35 -2.03 -0.50
C LYS A 118 6.08 -2.82 -0.27
N ILE A 119 5.12 -2.61 -1.16
CA ILE A 119 4.12 -3.65 -1.46
C ILE A 119 4.67 -4.43 -2.64
N ILE A 120 4.87 -5.73 -2.48
CA ILE A 120 5.55 -6.60 -3.44
C ILE A 120 4.54 -7.63 -3.94
N PHE A 121 4.39 -7.74 -5.25
CA PHE A 121 3.55 -8.76 -5.88
C PHE A 121 4.39 -9.99 -6.25
N SER A 122 3.76 -11.17 -6.28
CA SER A 122 4.44 -12.41 -6.67
C SER A 122 5.01 -12.33 -8.10
N ASP A 123 6.20 -12.91 -8.29
CA ASP A 123 6.85 -13.03 -9.61
C ASP A 123 6.10 -13.93 -10.58
N ASP A 124 5.13 -14.73 -10.08
CA ASP A 124 4.34 -15.69 -10.87
C ASP A 124 3.01 -15.12 -11.39
N ILE A 125 2.72 -13.83 -11.16
CA ILE A 125 1.48 -13.15 -11.58
C ILE A 125 1.72 -11.84 -12.31
N ARG A 126 0.82 -11.44 -13.21
CA ARG A 126 0.69 -10.04 -13.68
C ARG A 126 -0.34 -9.33 -12.83
N VAL A 127 -0.05 -8.11 -12.41
CA VAL A 127 -0.93 -7.30 -11.55
C VAL A 127 -1.30 -5.97 -12.22
N ASN A 128 -2.61 -5.71 -12.27
CA ASN A 128 -3.16 -4.40 -12.63
C ASN A 128 -3.82 -3.80 -11.40
N LEU A 129 -3.33 -2.67 -10.94
CA LEU A 129 -3.93 -1.97 -9.80
C LEU A 129 -5.24 -1.31 -10.20
N GLU A 130 -6.11 -1.10 -9.22
CA GLU A 130 -7.40 -0.42 -9.42
C GLU A 130 -7.48 0.80 -8.53
N SER A 131 -7.36 0.62 -7.22
CA SER A 131 -7.40 1.73 -6.28
C SER A 131 -6.80 1.35 -4.93
N VAL A 132 -6.62 2.36 -4.09
CA VAL A 132 -6.27 2.18 -2.68
C VAL A 132 -6.90 3.29 -1.84
N CYS A 133 -7.40 2.97 -0.65
CA CYS A 133 -7.87 3.97 0.31
C CYS A 133 -6.67 4.52 1.10
N VAL A 134 -6.54 5.84 1.18
CA VAL A 134 -5.51 6.51 1.98
C VAL A 134 -6.10 7.58 2.89
N THR A 135 -5.44 7.83 4.02
CA THR A 135 -5.74 8.95 4.91
C THR A 135 -4.53 9.29 5.79
N ASN A 136 -4.61 10.35 6.61
CA ASN A 136 -3.56 10.67 7.56
C ASN A 136 -3.55 9.70 8.76
N SER A 137 -2.36 9.41 9.29
CA SER A 137 -2.24 8.95 10.66
C SER A 137 -2.58 10.10 11.62
N THR A 138 -3.00 9.79 12.85
CA THR A 138 -3.29 10.81 13.85
C THR A 138 -2.05 11.66 14.16
N TYR A 139 -0.88 11.02 14.28
CA TYR A 139 0.35 11.74 14.58
C TYR A 139 0.64 12.83 13.53
N ALA A 140 0.56 12.50 12.23
CA ALA A 140 0.76 13.48 11.16
C ALA A 140 -0.33 14.56 11.16
N ALA A 141 -1.61 14.17 11.27
CA ALA A 141 -2.73 15.11 11.21
C ALA A 141 -2.70 16.14 12.34
N ILE A 142 -2.43 15.72 13.58
CA ILE A 142 -2.35 16.64 14.72
C ILE A 142 -1.12 17.55 14.59
N ALA A 143 0.03 17.01 14.18
CA ALA A 143 1.23 17.82 13.95
C ALA A 143 1.01 18.90 12.88
N ILE A 144 0.28 18.58 11.81
CA ILE A 144 -0.12 19.55 10.77
C ILE A 144 -1.05 20.63 11.35
N LYS A 145 -2.05 20.22 12.13
CA LYS A 145 -3.10 21.10 12.68
C LYS A 145 -2.59 22.03 13.79
N GLU A 146 -1.68 21.55 14.63
CA GLU A 146 -1.31 22.19 15.91
C GLU A 146 0.18 22.51 16.00
N GLY A 147 1.01 21.90 15.16
CA GLY A 147 2.47 21.92 15.30
C GLY A 147 2.95 20.92 16.36
N SER A 148 4.26 20.87 16.55
CA SER A 148 4.91 20.10 17.61
C SER A 148 6.22 20.78 18.02
N SER A 149 7.03 20.12 18.85
CA SER A 149 8.40 20.56 19.12
C SER A 149 9.33 20.43 17.90
N PHE A 150 8.94 19.66 16.88
CA PHE A 150 9.77 19.34 15.71
C PHE A 150 9.20 19.91 14.40
N SER A 151 7.88 20.05 14.32
CA SER A 151 7.15 20.50 13.13
C SER A 151 6.41 21.81 13.41
N LYS A 152 6.29 22.67 12.40
CA LYS A 152 5.42 23.85 12.53
C LYS A 152 3.96 23.44 12.32
N LYS A 153 3.06 24.23 12.87
CA LYS A 153 1.66 24.25 12.42
C LYS A 153 1.60 24.71 10.97
N PHE A 154 0.81 24.03 10.13
CA PHE A 154 0.61 24.42 8.74
C PHE A 154 -0.17 25.74 8.64
N GLY A 155 0.26 26.58 7.70
CA GLY A 155 -0.35 27.84 7.32
C GLY A 155 -0.46 27.97 5.80
N ALA A 156 -0.81 29.17 5.32
CA ALA A 156 -0.99 29.42 3.89
C ALA A 156 0.26 29.03 3.07
N GLY A 157 0.05 28.23 2.04
CA GLY A 157 1.10 27.71 1.17
C GLY A 157 1.67 26.35 1.56
N ASP A 158 1.32 25.82 2.74
CA ASP A 158 1.81 24.52 3.19
C ASP A 158 1.09 23.33 2.55
N TRP A 159 1.77 22.18 2.50
CA TRP A 159 1.22 20.95 1.92
C TRP A 159 1.96 19.72 2.44
N PHE A 160 1.27 18.58 2.42
CA PHE A 160 1.81 17.26 2.72
C PHE A 160 1.35 16.29 1.62
N LEU A 161 2.29 15.65 0.93
CA LEU A 161 2.06 14.91 -0.30
C LEU A 161 2.50 13.46 -0.15
N LEU A 162 1.60 12.55 -0.54
CA LEU A 162 1.88 11.15 -0.81
C LEU A 162 2.10 10.96 -2.30
N THR A 163 3.24 10.36 -2.67
CA THR A 163 3.50 9.85 -4.01
C THR A 163 3.54 8.33 -3.95
N ILE A 164 2.58 7.69 -4.63
CA ILE A 164 2.51 6.26 -4.85
C ILE A 164 3.23 5.96 -6.16
N GLN A 165 4.27 5.13 -6.12
CA GLN A 165 5.10 4.81 -7.27
C GLN A 165 5.06 3.32 -7.57
N ALA A 166 4.64 2.95 -8.78
CA ALA A 166 4.69 1.57 -9.27
C ALA A 166 5.91 1.36 -10.16
N THR A 167 6.68 0.30 -9.88
CA THR A 167 7.63 -0.26 -10.85
C THR A 167 6.96 -1.40 -11.61
N CYS A 168 6.92 -1.29 -12.94
CA CYS A 168 6.24 -2.24 -13.82
C CYS A 168 7.24 -3.24 -14.44
N ALA A 169 6.72 -4.36 -14.95
CA ALA A 169 7.53 -5.46 -15.50
C ALA A 169 8.37 -5.07 -16.73
N ASP A 170 7.98 -4.00 -17.44
CA ASP A 170 8.74 -3.43 -18.57
C ASP A 170 9.85 -2.47 -18.12
N GLY A 171 10.03 -2.28 -16.81
CA GLY A 171 10.96 -1.32 -16.21
C GLY A 171 10.45 0.12 -16.16
N SER A 172 9.22 0.38 -16.62
CA SER A 172 8.61 1.70 -16.49
C SER A 172 8.22 1.99 -15.04
N VAL A 173 8.27 3.28 -14.70
CA VAL A 173 7.84 3.80 -13.40
C VAL A 173 6.62 4.68 -13.63
N LYS A 174 5.53 4.39 -12.91
CA LYS A 174 4.29 5.18 -12.94
C LYS A 174 4.03 5.75 -11.55
N THR A 175 3.50 6.97 -11.49
CA THR A 175 3.26 7.67 -10.21
C THR A 175 1.84 8.20 -10.13
N GLN A 176 1.26 8.13 -8.93
CA GLN A 176 0.02 8.80 -8.57
C GLN A 176 0.26 9.61 -7.30
N GLU A 177 -0.16 10.86 -7.31
CA GLU A 177 0.03 11.79 -6.20
C GLU A 177 -1.30 12.07 -5.51
N TYR A 178 -1.23 12.24 -4.19
CA TYR A 178 -2.36 12.65 -3.36
C TYR A 178 -1.90 13.57 -2.23
N TYR A 179 -2.48 14.77 -2.14
CA TYR A 179 -2.21 15.67 -1.02
C TYR A 179 -2.95 15.21 0.23
N LEU A 180 -2.22 14.73 1.22
CA LEU A 180 -2.72 14.43 2.56
C LEU A 180 -3.03 15.70 3.36
N ALA A 181 -2.43 16.83 2.98
CA ALA A 181 -2.85 18.17 3.37
C ALA A 181 -2.51 19.19 2.28
N ASP A 182 -3.36 20.22 2.11
CA ASP A 182 -3.14 21.31 1.15
C ASP A 182 -3.69 22.64 1.66
N PHE A 183 -2.80 23.58 1.94
CA PHE A 183 -3.08 24.93 2.41
C PHE A 183 -2.69 26.00 1.37
N ARG A 184 -2.41 25.60 0.13
CA ARG A 184 -2.15 26.52 -0.98
C ARG A 184 -3.46 27.12 -1.48
N ASP A 185 -3.37 28.25 -2.15
CA ASP A 185 -4.50 28.91 -2.83
C ASP A 185 -5.73 29.13 -1.93
N GLY A 186 -5.50 29.42 -0.64
CA GLY A 186 -6.55 29.69 0.35
C GLY A 186 -7.24 28.44 0.93
N LYS A 187 -6.78 27.23 0.59
CA LYS A 187 -7.26 25.99 1.20
C LYS A 187 -6.77 25.85 2.64
N THR A 188 -7.42 24.95 3.39
CA THR A 188 -7.01 24.51 4.73
C THR A 188 -7.26 23.01 4.89
N TYR A 189 -7.00 22.26 3.82
CA TYR A 189 -7.37 20.85 3.73
C TYR A 189 -6.41 19.98 4.55
N ILE A 190 -6.97 19.10 5.39
CA ILE A 190 -6.28 17.98 6.03
C ILE A 190 -7.15 16.76 5.75
N CYS A 191 -6.56 15.70 5.21
CA CYS A 191 -7.27 14.45 4.94
C CYS A 191 -7.63 13.78 6.28
N ASP A 192 -8.92 13.85 6.65
CA ASP A 192 -9.49 13.32 7.89
C ASP A 192 -10.50 12.18 7.64
N LYS A 193 -10.55 11.70 6.41
CA LYS A 193 -11.41 10.60 5.95
C LYS A 193 -10.62 9.73 4.99
N TRP A 194 -11.08 8.50 4.81
CA TRP A 194 -10.56 7.61 3.77
C TRP A 194 -10.92 8.15 2.39
N VAL A 195 -9.92 8.25 1.53
CA VAL A 195 -10.07 8.66 0.14
C VAL A 195 -9.53 7.57 -0.76
N GLU A 196 -10.37 7.10 -1.68
CA GLU A 196 -9.98 6.13 -2.70
C GLU A 196 -9.18 6.86 -3.79
N VAL A 197 -7.90 6.48 -3.93
CA VAL A 197 -6.99 6.98 -4.96
C VAL A 197 -6.99 6.00 -6.12
N ASP A 198 -7.26 6.51 -7.32
CA ASP A 198 -7.27 5.72 -8.57
C ASP A 198 -5.84 5.33 -8.97
N LEU A 199 -5.60 4.03 -9.12
CA LEU A 199 -4.33 3.45 -9.56
C LEU A 199 -4.47 2.69 -10.89
N SER A 200 -5.61 2.81 -11.59
CA SER A 200 -5.94 2.04 -12.79
C SER A 200 -4.96 2.20 -13.96
N SER A 201 -4.17 3.28 -13.96
CA SER A 201 -3.09 3.47 -14.94
C SER A 201 -1.86 2.58 -14.69
N MET A 202 -1.73 1.99 -13.50
CA MET A 202 -0.62 1.15 -13.05
C MET A 202 -0.89 -0.33 -13.36
N THR A 203 -0.43 -0.76 -14.53
CA THR A 203 -0.62 -2.11 -15.07
C THR A 203 0.70 -2.86 -15.15
N ASP A 204 0.65 -4.19 -15.08
CA ASP A 204 1.81 -5.08 -15.05
C ASP A 204 2.84 -4.70 -13.95
N VAL A 205 2.33 -4.38 -12.75
CA VAL A 205 3.11 -3.91 -11.59
C VAL A 205 3.85 -5.05 -10.89
N LEU A 206 5.11 -4.81 -10.52
CA LEU A 206 5.93 -5.71 -9.70
C LEU A 206 5.88 -5.31 -8.22
N TYR A 207 6.00 -4.02 -7.94
CA TYR A 207 5.94 -3.48 -6.58
C TYR A 207 5.53 -2.01 -6.54
N LEU A 208 5.04 -1.59 -5.38
CA LEU A 208 4.78 -0.20 -5.03
C LEU A 208 5.76 0.32 -3.99
N ASP A 209 6.25 1.54 -4.20
CA ASP A 209 6.96 2.38 -3.25
C ASP A 209 6.08 3.58 -2.86
N PHE A 210 6.27 4.08 -1.65
CA PHE A 210 5.56 5.24 -1.12
C PHE A 210 6.55 6.28 -0.62
N ILE A 211 6.38 7.51 -1.10
CA ILE A 211 7.23 8.64 -0.77
C ILE A 211 6.35 9.70 -0.13
N LEU A 212 6.79 10.22 1.02
CA LEU A 212 6.16 11.35 1.68
C LEU A 212 7.06 12.57 1.58
N THR A 213 6.46 13.69 1.16
CA THR A 213 7.11 15.00 1.10
C THR A 213 6.21 16.07 1.69
N SER A 214 6.79 17.14 2.21
CA SER A 214 6.07 18.24 2.87
C SER A 214 6.73 19.57 2.56
N SER A 215 5.97 20.66 2.68
CA SER A 215 6.52 22.02 2.72
C SER A 215 7.25 22.34 4.03
N ASP A 216 6.97 21.62 5.11
CA ASP A 216 7.64 21.78 6.40
C ASP A 216 8.91 20.91 6.45
N THR A 217 10.02 21.51 6.00
CA THR A 217 11.35 20.90 5.94
C THR A 217 12.37 21.77 6.67
N GLY A 218 13.33 21.14 7.35
CA GLY A 218 14.49 21.79 7.96
C GLY A 218 15.82 21.24 7.43
N GLU A 219 16.90 21.54 8.15
CA GLU A 219 18.27 21.10 7.80
C GLU A 219 18.40 19.57 7.69
N TYR A 220 17.63 18.84 8.50
CA TYR A 220 17.67 17.37 8.59
C TYR A 220 16.58 16.68 7.76
N GLY A 221 15.88 17.41 6.88
CA GLY A 221 14.82 16.86 6.04
C GLY A 221 13.42 17.25 6.50
N MET A 222 12.44 16.41 6.22
CA MET A 222 11.04 16.69 6.51
C MET A 222 10.78 16.70 8.03
N ASN A 223 10.17 17.77 8.53
CA ASN A 223 9.80 17.91 9.94
C ASN A 223 8.41 17.33 10.23
N THR A 224 7.49 17.37 9.25
CA THR A 224 6.18 16.74 9.35
C THR A 224 6.35 15.24 9.62
N PRO A 225 5.62 14.64 10.58
CA PRO A 225 5.69 13.21 10.80
C PRO A 225 5.39 12.43 9.52
N ALA A 226 6.33 11.57 9.12
CA ALA A 226 6.32 10.86 7.85
C ALA A 226 5.45 9.59 7.89
N TYR A 227 4.19 9.74 8.31
CA TYR A 227 3.25 8.63 8.51
C TYR A 227 1.95 8.86 7.74
N PHE A 228 1.41 7.81 7.14
CA PHE A 228 0.05 7.81 6.59
C PHE A 228 -0.60 6.43 6.80
N CYS A 229 -1.92 6.36 6.59
CA CYS A 229 -2.66 5.10 6.68
C CYS A 229 -3.18 4.69 5.30
N LEU A 230 -3.19 3.37 5.07
CA LEU A 230 -3.61 2.71 3.85
C LEU A 230 -4.58 1.58 4.18
N ASP A 231 -5.60 1.40 3.36
CA ASP A 231 -6.54 0.29 3.46
C ASP A 231 -7.16 -0.05 2.10
N ASN A 232 -7.85 -1.19 2.00
CA ASN A 232 -8.61 -1.63 0.83
C ASN A 232 -7.82 -1.50 -0.49
N LEU A 233 -6.62 -2.09 -0.55
CA LEU A 233 -5.84 -2.15 -1.80
C LEU A 233 -6.57 -3.08 -2.78
N LYS A 234 -7.08 -2.53 -3.87
CA LYS A 234 -7.80 -3.25 -4.91
C LYS A 234 -6.94 -3.44 -6.14
N PHE A 235 -6.88 -4.67 -6.63
CA PHE A 235 -6.13 -5.02 -7.83
C PHE A 235 -6.73 -6.24 -8.50
N ARG A 236 -6.28 -6.44 -9.73
CA ARG A 236 -6.59 -7.60 -10.55
C ARG A 236 -5.30 -8.33 -10.88
N TYR A 237 -5.28 -9.64 -10.72
CA TYR A 237 -4.12 -10.45 -11.06
C TYR A 237 -4.45 -11.68 -11.91
N ARG A 238 -3.46 -12.22 -12.59
CA ARG A 238 -3.53 -13.52 -13.28
C ARG A 238 -2.16 -14.19 -13.28
N GLU A 239 -2.14 -15.52 -13.23
CA GLU A 239 -0.90 -16.31 -13.25
C GLU A 239 -0.21 -16.28 -14.62
N TYR A 240 1.11 -16.48 -14.69
CA TYR A 240 1.86 -16.64 -15.95
C TYR A 240 1.61 -17.92 -16.70
#